data_AF-A0A960YTR5-F1
#
_entry.id   AF-A0A960YTR5-F1
#
_cell.length_a   1.000
_cell.length_b   1.000
_cell.length_c   1.000
_cell.angle_alpha   90.00
_cell.angle_beta   90.00
_cell.angle_gamma   90.00
#
_symmetry.space_group_name_H-M   'P 1'
#
loop_
_entity.id
_entity.type
_entity.pdbx_description
1 polymer ?
#
loop_
_entity_poly.entity_id
_entity_poly.type
_entity_poly.pdbx_seq_one_letter_code
_entity_poly.pdbx_strand_id
1 'polypeptide(L)'
;MAKKNKKGQRSTATGSLSAREYADHLLEDHEQRQQKRQSRWQSFQLWLQDWLEYIHERGRERLTVMVIPHTEKKILTLHVSLYTIAATILIVLIVLFASVFNLIGKSGKEIQFYDMGLSNSQFNLQSMQMAEEMIPLHELILNYSSTIADMYLKLDGQADIVEGQGGAAQAVTLAEVEKLKAMLQECRSAGEACSQQLTEDILQKVILLSEQDNLNLRRSIELSEKILAELKTPAKKNLLQNTPSIWPTNGYLKLPYGLHVDPFEGREKFVRGITIGTLPGTEVYATAPGVVSNIAFDTERGLQVSVKHRYGILTYYANLDRVRVKEGDKVDKGQVIAYSGNSGLCDGYQLYYEVHVGTVAYNPHAFLNHLRDQWLIQPKI
;
A
#
# COMPACT_ATOMS: atom_id res chain seq x y z
N MET A 1 -46.00 65.70 -12.42
CA MET A 1 -44.70 66.23 -11.97
C MET A 1 -44.03 65.20 -11.08
N ALA A 2 -42.78 64.73 -11.18
CA ALA A 2 -41.70 64.83 -12.16
C ALA A 2 -40.79 63.58 -11.94
N LYS A 3 -40.47 62.83 -13.00
CA LYS A 3 -39.47 61.74 -13.02
C LYS A 3 -38.05 62.29 -12.84
N LYS A 4 -37.19 61.58 -12.10
CA LYS A 4 -35.71 61.49 -12.27
C LYS A 4 -35.24 60.25 -11.48
N ASN A 5 -35.11 59.06 -12.06
CA ASN A 5 -34.07 58.59 -12.98
C ASN A 5 -32.64 58.96 -12.53
N LYS A 6 -32.02 58.09 -11.71
CA LYS A 6 -30.57 57.98 -11.54
C LYS A 6 -30.13 56.58 -11.96
N LYS A 7 -30.05 56.37 -13.28
CA LYS A 7 -29.08 55.44 -13.86
C LYS A 7 -27.71 56.07 -13.63
N GLY A 8 -26.96 55.55 -12.65
CA GLY A 8 -25.56 55.89 -12.45
C GLY A 8 -24.73 55.19 -13.52
N GLN A 9 -23.99 55.97 -14.28
CA GLN A 9 -23.05 55.55 -15.31
C GLN A 9 -22.07 54.50 -14.75
N ARG A 10 -22.06 53.29 -15.34
CA ARG A 10 -20.84 52.47 -15.34
C ARG A 10 -19.88 53.11 -16.33
N SER A 11 -19.04 54.01 -15.83
CA SER A 11 -17.85 54.45 -16.52
C SER A 11 -16.94 53.24 -16.72
N THR A 12 -16.78 52.82 -17.97
CA THR A 12 -15.67 51.97 -18.42
C THR A 12 -14.39 52.78 -18.33
N ALA A 13 -13.80 52.86 -17.14
CA ALA A 13 -12.42 53.27 -16.96
C ALA A 13 -11.58 52.00 -16.82
N THR A 14 -11.18 51.43 -17.96
CA THR A 14 -10.03 50.52 -18.05
C THR A 14 -8.76 51.31 -17.76
N GLY A 15 -8.52 51.58 -16.48
CA GLY A 15 -7.20 51.89 -15.96
C GLY A 15 -6.58 50.59 -15.51
N SER A 16 -5.48 50.16 -16.15
CA SER A 16 -4.68 49.05 -15.67
C SER A 16 -4.08 49.42 -14.31
N LEU A 17 -4.74 49.02 -13.22
CA LEU A 17 -4.16 49.05 -11.89
C LEU A 17 -2.88 48.22 -11.92
N SER A 18 -1.78 48.79 -11.41
CA SER A 18 -0.54 48.03 -11.26
C SER A 18 -0.78 46.88 -10.27
N ALA A 19 -0.03 45.78 -10.40
CA ALA A 19 -0.19 44.60 -9.54
C ALA A 19 -0.10 44.92 -8.02
N ARG A 20 0.55 46.02 -7.66
CA ARG A 20 0.60 46.53 -6.27
C ARG A 20 -0.73 47.17 -5.84
N GLU A 21 -1.33 48.02 -6.65
CA GLU A 21 -2.61 48.68 -6.30
C GLU A 21 -3.77 47.68 -6.21
N TYR A 22 -3.72 46.59 -6.98
CA TYR A 22 -4.69 45.50 -6.86
C TYR A 22 -4.48 44.67 -5.58
N ALA A 23 -3.23 44.43 -5.18
CA ALA A 23 -2.90 43.74 -3.94
C ALA A 23 -3.32 44.56 -2.70
N ASP A 24 -3.08 45.86 -2.72
CA ASP A 24 -3.49 46.77 -1.63
C ASP A 24 -5.03 46.83 -1.51
N HIS A 25 -5.75 46.89 -2.63
CA HIS A 25 -7.22 46.89 -2.62
C HIS A 25 -7.83 45.56 -2.15
N LEU A 26 -7.15 44.43 -2.38
CA LEU A 26 -7.55 43.13 -1.83
C LEU A 26 -7.29 43.05 -0.33
N LEU A 27 -6.15 43.56 0.15
CA LEU A 27 -5.82 43.61 1.56
C LEU A 27 -6.81 44.50 2.33
N GLU A 28 -7.16 45.66 1.78
CA GLU A 28 -8.11 46.60 2.39
C GLU A 28 -9.54 46.02 2.47
N ASP A 29 -10.00 45.29 1.45
CA ASP A 29 -11.28 44.57 1.49
C ASP A 29 -11.24 43.40 2.50
N HIS A 30 -10.11 42.70 2.62
CA HIS A 30 -9.91 41.68 3.65
C HIS A 30 -9.99 42.27 5.06
N GLU A 31 -9.34 43.40 5.33
CA GLU A 31 -9.38 44.08 6.63
C GLU A 31 -10.78 44.62 6.96
N GLN A 32 -11.47 45.23 6.00
CA GLN A 32 -12.85 45.70 6.18
C GLN A 32 -13.81 44.53 6.48
N ARG A 33 -13.65 43.39 5.81
CA ARG A 33 -14.45 42.18 6.09
C ARG A 33 -14.14 41.60 7.47
N GLN A 34 -12.90 41.66 7.93
CA GLN A 34 -12.50 41.22 9.27
C GLN A 34 -13.09 42.14 10.35
N GLN A 35 -12.96 43.47 10.21
CA GLN A 35 -13.55 44.43 11.15
C GLN A 35 -15.09 44.31 11.20
N LYS A 36 -15.74 44.12 10.05
CA LYS A 36 -17.20 43.92 9.97
C LYS A 36 -17.66 42.59 10.58
N ARG A 37 -16.84 41.53 10.51
CA ARG A 37 -17.10 40.27 11.23
C ARG A 37 -16.93 40.44 12.73
N GLN A 38 -15.89 41.13 13.17
CA GLN A 38 -15.59 41.35 14.57
C GLN A 38 -16.65 42.21 15.28
N SER A 39 -17.13 43.29 14.63
CA SER A 39 -18.21 44.13 15.18
C SER A 39 -19.56 43.42 15.25
N ARG A 40 -19.88 42.56 14.26
CA ARG A 40 -21.07 41.70 14.31
C ARG A 40 -21.01 40.67 15.44
N TRP A 41 -19.81 40.15 15.72
CA TRP A 41 -19.61 39.21 16.83
C TRP A 41 -19.75 39.88 18.20
N GLN A 42 -19.18 41.06 18.36
CA GLN A 42 -19.30 41.84 19.60
C GLN A 42 -20.74 42.28 19.88
N SER A 43 -21.46 42.75 18.86
CA SER A 43 -22.88 43.11 19.00
C SER A 43 -23.76 41.90 19.31
N PHE A 44 -23.46 40.73 18.75
CA PHE A 44 -24.13 39.49 19.11
C PHE A 44 -23.88 39.09 20.57
N GLN A 45 -22.64 39.21 21.07
CA GLN A 45 -22.32 38.91 22.47
C GLN A 45 -23.07 39.81 23.45
N LEU A 46 -23.16 41.11 23.16
CA LEU A 46 -23.91 42.06 23.98
C LEU A 46 -25.41 41.74 23.99
N TRP A 47 -26.00 41.48 22.81
CA TRP A 47 -27.40 41.05 22.71
C TRP A 47 -27.67 39.74 23.45
N LEU A 48 -26.75 38.78 23.39
CA LEU A 48 -26.86 37.49 24.09
C LEU A 48 -26.82 37.69 25.62
N GLN A 49 -25.95 38.57 26.11
CA GLN A 49 -25.85 38.90 27.54
C GLN A 49 -27.14 39.56 28.03
N ASP A 50 -27.64 40.59 27.35
CA ASP A 50 -28.91 41.26 27.68
C ASP A 50 -30.09 40.27 27.67
N TRP A 51 -30.11 39.35 26.69
CA TRP A 51 -31.16 38.34 26.57
C TRP A 51 -31.09 37.28 27.68
N LEU A 52 -29.89 36.88 28.10
CA LEU A 52 -29.69 35.96 29.23
C LEU A 52 -30.12 36.61 30.55
N GLU A 53 -29.78 37.88 30.76
CA GLU A 53 -30.22 38.65 31.93
C GLU A 53 -31.75 38.80 31.96
N TYR A 54 -32.38 39.12 30.81
CA TYR A 54 -33.84 39.19 30.68
C TYR A 54 -34.55 37.89 31.08
N ILE A 55 -34.00 36.73 30.70
CA ILE A 55 -34.53 35.41 31.08
C ILE A 55 -34.30 35.13 32.56
N HIS A 56 -33.17 35.55 33.12
CA HIS A 56 -32.84 35.36 34.52
C HIS A 56 -33.74 36.19 35.44
N GLU A 57 -34.00 37.46 35.09
CA GLU A 57 -34.86 38.38 35.84
C GLU A 57 -36.33 37.96 35.83
N ARG A 58 -36.85 37.52 34.67
CA ARG A 58 -38.27 37.12 34.50
C ARG A 58 -38.54 35.62 34.65
N GLY A 59 -37.53 34.82 34.98
CA GLY A 59 -37.64 33.36 35.02
C GLY A 59 -38.66 32.79 36.02
N ARG A 60 -39.17 33.60 36.95
CA ARG A 60 -40.23 33.21 37.91
C ARG A 60 -41.65 33.57 37.48
N GLU A 61 -41.83 34.23 36.33
CA GLU A 61 -43.15 34.50 35.77
C GLU A 61 -43.78 33.19 35.26
N ARG A 62 -45.01 32.89 35.71
CA ARG A 62 -45.75 31.68 35.34
C ARG A 62 -46.87 32.07 34.37
N LEU A 63 -46.77 31.61 33.13
CA LEU A 63 -47.87 31.77 32.18
C LEU A 63 -48.93 30.72 32.53
N THR A 64 -50.12 31.18 32.93
CA THR A 64 -51.24 30.29 33.22
C THR A 64 -52.17 30.30 32.03
N VAL A 65 -52.16 29.20 31.27
CA VAL A 65 -53.10 29.00 30.15
C VAL A 65 -54.30 28.24 30.70
N MET A 66 -55.44 28.94 30.80
CA MET A 66 -56.71 28.37 31.22
C MET A 66 -57.52 27.98 29.98
N VAL A 67 -57.66 26.68 29.74
CA VAL A 67 -58.52 26.18 28.66
C VAL A 67 -59.90 25.90 29.26
N ILE A 68 -60.88 26.72 28.87
CA ILE A 68 -62.26 26.63 29.35
C ILE A 68 -63.11 25.93 28.27
N PRO A 69 -63.46 24.64 28.42
CA PRO A 69 -64.38 23.98 27.51
C PRO A 69 -65.84 24.35 27.83
N HIS A 70 -66.68 24.51 26.79
CA HIS A 70 -68.09 24.92 26.90
C HIS A 70 -69.06 23.83 27.43
N THR A 71 -68.57 22.79 28.09
CA THR A 71 -69.37 21.70 28.68
C THR A 71 -68.81 21.37 30.06
N GLU A 72 -69.65 20.94 31.01
CA GLU A 72 -69.43 20.75 32.47
C GLU A 72 -68.26 19.82 32.90
N LYS A 73 -67.09 19.91 32.29
CA LYS A 73 -65.86 19.23 32.69
C LYS A 73 -64.91 20.20 33.39
N LYS A 74 -64.08 19.65 34.28
CA LYS A 74 -63.10 20.39 35.07
C LYS A 74 -62.17 21.21 34.16
N ILE A 75 -61.94 22.46 34.56
CA ILE A 75 -61.04 23.41 33.89
C ILE A 75 -59.60 22.89 34.00
N LEU A 76 -58.90 22.80 32.86
CA LEU A 76 -57.48 22.45 32.82
C LEU A 76 -56.65 23.72 32.87
N THR A 77 -55.93 23.91 33.98
CA THR A 77 -55.00 25.04 34.18
C THR A 77 -53.57 24.55 33.97
N LEU A 78 -52.95 24.94 32.86
CA LEU A 78 -51.55 24.63 32.59
C LEU A 78 -50.68 25.79 33.05
N HIS A 79 -49.81 25.53 34.03
CA HIS A 79 -48.80 26.48 34.49
C HIS A 79 -47.47 26.16 33.81
N VAL A 80 -47.11 26.94 32.80
CA VAL A 80 -45.85 26.77 32.07
C VAL A 80 -44.89 27.86 32.53
N SER A 81 -43.70 27.46 33.01
CA SER A 81 -42.66 28.43 33.40
C SER A 81 -41.88 28.88 32.16
N LEU A 82 -41.44 30.13 32.14
CA LEU A 82 -40.63 30.64 31.03
C LEU A 82 -39.34 29.81 30.82
N TYR A 83 -38.79 29.22 31.89
CA TYR A 83 -37.67 28.27 31.83
C TYR A 83 -37.98 27.01 31.01
N THR A 84 -39.19 26.45 31.13
CA THR A 84 -39.57 25.26 30.34
C THR A 84 -39.68 25.56 28.84
N ILE A 85 -40.08 26.79 28.48
CA ILE A 85 -40.15 27.23 27.09
C ILE A 85 -38.74 27.49 26.53
N ALA A 86 -37.88 28.18 27.30
CA ALA A 86 -36.50 28.42 26.89
C ALA A 86 -35.71 27.11 26.73
N ALA A 87 -35.92 26.13 27.62
CA ALA A 87 -35.29 24.81 27.55
C ALA A 87 -35.74 24.01 26.31
N THR A 88 -37.03 24.01 25.96
CA THR A 88 -37.51 23.30 24.76
C THR A 88 -36.98 23.93 23.47
N ILE A 89 -36.93 25.27 23.40
CA ILE A 89 -36.35 25.99 22.26
C ILE A 89 -34.85 25.69 22.12
N LEU A 90 -34.11 25.67 23.23
CA LEU A 90 -32.69 25.33 23.23
C LEU A 90 -32.46 23.89 22.74
N ILE A 91 -33.26 22.93 23.19
CA ILE A 91 -33.18 21.52 22.75
C ILE A 91 -33.45 21.43 21.24
N VAL A 92 -34.47 22.11 20.73
CA VAL A 92 -34.78 22.12 19.29
C VAL A 92 -33.63 22.74 18.47
N LEU A 93 -33.02 23.83 18.96
CA LEU A 93 -31.85 24.43 18.32
C LEU A 93 -30.63 23.51 18.30
N ILE A 94 -30.39 22.76 19.39
CA ILE A 94 -29.31 21.77 19.46
C ILE A 94 -29.53 20.66 18.44
N VAL A 95 -30.75 20.15 18.31
CA VAL A 95 -31.09 19.10 17.33
C VAL A 95 -30.94 19.61 15.89
N LEU A 96 -31.41 20.83 15.60
CA LEU A 96 -31.26 21.44 14.29
C LEU A 96 -29.78 21.68 13.95
N PHE A 97 -29.00 22.18 14.91
CA PHE A 97 -27.57 22.38 14.72
C PHE A 97 -26.83 21.07 14.47
N ALA A 98 -27.14 20.02 15.25
CA ALA A 98 -26.58 18.68 15.03
C ALA A 98 -26.96 18.11 13.66
N SER A 99 -28.20 18.32 13.20
CA SER A 99 -28.65 17.89 11.87
C SER A 99 -27.89 18.62 10.75
N VAL A 100 -27.76 19.94 10.84
CA VAL A 100 -27.00 20.75 9.87
C VAL A 100 -25.52 20.37 9.88
N PHE A 101 -24.93 20.15 11.06
CA PHE A 101 -23.53 19.73 11.16
C PHE A 101 -23.30 18.35 10.54
N ASN A 102 -24.22 17.40 10.73
CA ASN A 102 -24.18 16.10 10.05
C ASN A 102 -24.33 16.25 8.53
N LEU A 103 -25.21 17.13 8.06
CA LEU A 103 -25.41 17.43 6.64
C LEU A 103 -24.14 18.01 6.01
N ILE A 104 -23.54 19.02 6.64
CA ILE A 104 -22.30 19.65 6.17
C ILE A 104 -21.12 18.65 6.20
N GLY A 105 -21.01 17.84 7.26
CA GLY A 105 -19.95 16.82 7.37
C GLY A 105 -20.05 15.74 6.30
N LYS A 106 -21.28 15.38 5.88
CA LYS A 106 -21.52 14.42 4.78
C LYS A 106 -21.30 15.06 3.40
N SER A 107 -21.77 16.30 3.22
CA SER A 107 -21.62 17.03 1.95
C SER A 107 -20.18 17.49 1.67
N GLY A 108 -19.35 17.72 2.69
CA GLY A 108 -17.94 18.12 2.49
C GLY A 108 -17.10 17.12 1.69
N LYS A 109 -17.48 15.83 1.70
CA LYS A 109 -16.85 14.78 0.88
C LYS A 109 -17.29 14.81 -0.59
N GLU A 110 -18.53 15.24 -0.86
CA GLU A 110 -19.06 15.32 -2.22
C GLU A 110 -18.74 16.66 -2.90
N ILE A 111 -18.67 17.77 -2.15
CA ILE A 111 -18.45 19.11 -2.72
C ILE A 111 -17.06 19.24 -3.36
N GLN A 112 -16.03 18.56 -2.85
CA GLN A 112 -14.70 18.56 -3.48
C GLN A 112 -14.69 18.04 -4.93
N PHE A 113 -15.66 17.20 -5.31
CA PHE A 113 -15.75 16.66 -6.68
C PHE A 113 -16.25 17.70 -7.70
N TYR A 114 -17.10 18.64 -7.31
CA TYR A 114 -17.70 19.62 -8.22
C TYR A 114 -16.86 20.89 -8.43
N ASP A 115 -15.87 21.15 -7.56
CA ASP A 115 -15.08 22.38 -7.54
C ASP A 115 -13.94 22.43 -8.59
N MET A 116 -13.79 21.42 -9.46
CA MET A 116 -12.68 21.37 -10.42
C MET A 116 -12.78 22.37 -11.61
N GLY A 117 -13.91 23.04 -11.83
CA GLY A 117 -14.01 24.09 -12.87
C GLY A 117 -13.72 23.64 -14.31
N LEU A 118 -13.69 22.33 -14.56
CA LEU A 118 -13.41 21.72 -15.86
C LEU A 118 -14.69 21.65 -16.70
N SER A 119 -14.56 21.74 -18.02
CA SER A 119 -15.67 21.39 -18.92
C SER A 119 -16.00 19.89 -18.78
N ASN A 120 -17.27 19.50 -18.97
CA ASN A 120 -17.72 18.11 -18.80
C ASN A 120 -16.88 17.09 -19.59
N SER A 121 -16.40 17.44 -20.79
CA SER A 121 -15.55 16.55 -21.59
C SER A 121 -14.14 16.39 -21.01
N GLN A 122 -13.56 17.45 -20.47
CA GLN A 122 -12.24 17.42 -19.83
C GLN A 122 -12.26 16.62 -18.53
N PHE A 123 -13.34 16.76 -17.73
CA PHE A 123 -13.53 15.96 -16.52
C PHE A 123 -13.60 14.46 -16.82
N ASN A 124 -14.35 14.08 -17.87
CA ASN A 124 -14.44 12.68 -18.30
C ASN A 124 -13.06 12.14 -18.71
N LEU A 125 -12.34 12.88 -19.53
CA LEU A 125 -11.03 12.45 -20.03
C LEU A 125 -10.00 12.29 -18.90
N GLN A 126 -9.91 13.25 -17.98
CA GLN A 126 -9.00 13.17 -16.84
C GLN A 126 -9.36 12.04 -15.87
N SER A 127 -10.64 11.85 -15.59
CA SER A 127 -11.11 10.76 -14.71
C SER A 127 -10.79 9.39 -15.30
N MET A 128 -10.93 9.22 -16.62
CA MET A 128 -10.55 7.99 -17.32
C MET A 128 -9.06 7.75 -17.32
N GLN A 129 -8.25 8.78 -17.56
CA GLN A 129 -6.78 8.68 -17.49
C GLN A 129 -6.31 8.24 -16.10
N MET A 130 -6.84 8.87 -15.04
CA MET A 130 -6.54 8.48 -13.67
C MET A 130 -6.92 7.02 -13.40
N ALA A 131 -8.10 6.58 -13.86
CA ALA A 131 -8.54 5.21 -13.70
C ALA A 131 -7.66 4.19 -14.45
N GLU A 132 -7.22 4.53 -15.68
CA GLU A 132 -6.34 3.71 -16.49
C GLU A 132 -4.95 3.51 -15.87
N GLU A 133 -4.42 4.53 -15.20
CA GLU A 133 -3.12 4.45 -14.52
C GLU A 133 -3.20 3.73 -13.17
N MET A 134 -4.32 3.88 -12.44
CA MET A 134 -4.47 3.34 -11.08
C MET A 134 -4.66 1.82 -11.04
N ILE A 135 -5.30 1.21 -12.05
CA ILE A 135 -5.54 -0.24 -12.08
C ILE A 135 -4.24 -1.08 -12.12
N PRO A 136 -3.29 -0.87 -13.05
CA PRO A 136 -2.04 -1.63 -13.05
C PRO A 136 -1.18 -1.33 -11.81
N LEU A 137 -1.27 -0.10 -11.28
CA LEU A 137 -0.60 0.27 -10.04
C LEU A 137 -1.14 -0.54 -8.85
N HIS A 138 -2.46 -0.69 -8.75
CA HIS A 138 -3.11 -1.51 -7.72
C HIS A 138 -2.63 -2.97 -7.74
N GLU A 139 -2.55 -3.59 -8.92
CA GLU A 139 -2.06 -4.97 -9.06
C GLU A 139 -0.60 -5.11 -8.58
N LEU A 140 0.25 -4.13 -8.90
CA LEU A 140 1.64 -4.10 -8.41
C LEU A 140 1.69 -3.99 -6.89
N ILE A 141 0.84 -3.13 -6.30
CA ILE A 141 0.76 -2.95 -4.84
C ILE A 141 0.30 -4.24 -4.15
N LEU A 142 -0.71 -4.92 -4.68
CA LEU A 142 -1.18 -6.20 -4.14
C LEU A 142 -0.08 -7.28 -4.17
N ASN A 143 0.66 -7.39 -5.28
CA ASN A 143 1.77 -8.33 -5.39
C ASN A 143 2.89 -7.99 -4.39
N TYR A 144 3.24 -6.70 -4.26
CA TYR A 144 4.22 -6.25 -3.29
C TYR A 144 3.78 -6.54 -1.84
N SER A 145 2.56 -6.17 -1.46
CA SER A 145 2.06 -6.34 -0.09
C SER A 145 1.95 -7.82 0.30
N SER A 146 1.50 -8.68 -0.62
CA SER A 146 1.43 -10.12 -0.38
C SER A 146 2.80 -10.78 -0.25
N THR A 147 3.78 -10.34 -1.07
CA THR A 147 5.16 -10.83 -0.98
C THR A 147 5.82 -10.46 0.36
N ILE A 148 5.64 -9.21 0.82
CA ILE A 148 6.18 -8.76 2.10
C ILE A 148 5.50 -9.49 3.27
N ALA A 149 4.19 -9.69 3.20
CA ALA A 149 3.42 -10.46 4.17
C ALA A 149 3.94 -11.90 4.29
N ASP A 150 4.07 -12.61 3.16
CA ASP A 150 4.62 -13.98 3.13
C ASP A 150 6.04 -14.05 3.69
N MET A 151 6.89 -13.07 3.35
CA MET A 151 8.23 -12.98 3.91
C MET A 151 8.23 -12.78 5.43
N TYR A 152 7.35 -11.92 5.95
CA TYR A 152 7.21 -11.70 7.40
C TYR A 152 6.76 -12.97 8.12
N LEU A 153 5.77 -13.69 7.59
CA LEU A 153 5.29 -14.96 8.16
C LEU A 153 6.38 -16.04 8.17
N LYS A 154 7.17 -16.14 7.09
CA LYS A 154 8.32 -17.07 7.01
C LYS A 154 9.44 -16.75 7.99
N LEU A 155 9.47 -15.55 8.55
CA LEU A 155 10.42 -15.13 9.57
C LEU A 155 9.87 -15.29 11.00
N ASP A 156 8.88 -16.17 11.21
CA ASP A 156 8.19 -16.34 12.51
C ASP A 156 7.40 -15.09 12.96
N GLY A 157 7.11 -14.19 12.02
CA GLY A 157 6.22 -13.06 12.26
C GLY A 157 4.81 -13.52 12.64
N GLN A 158 4.16 -12.79 13.53
CA GLN A 158 2.84 -13.16 14.01
C GLN A 158 1.78 -12.87 12.94
N ALA A 159 0.90 -13.84 12.69
CA ALA A 159 -0.10 -13.77 11.62
C ALA A 159 -1.20 -12.74 11.87
N ASP A 160 -1.42 -12.32 13.11
CA ASP A 160 -2.34 -11.25 13.52
C ASP A 160 -1.94 -9.86 12.99
N ILE A 161 -0.67 -9.66 12.64
CA ILE A 161 -0.15 -8.43 12.04
C ILE A 161 -0.31 -8.45 10.50
N VAL A 162 -0.43 -9.63 9.90
CA VAL A 162 -0.51 -9.86 8.45
C VAL A 162 -1.94 -10.03 7.98
N GLU A 163 -2.70 -10.86 8.68
CA GLU A 163 -4.13 -11.03 8.49
C GLU A 163 -4.87 -10.04 9.36
N GLY A 164 -5.53 -9.09 8.71
CA GLY A 164 -6.59 -8.32 9.35
C GLY A 164 -7.64 -9.29 9.90
N GLN A 165 -7.63 -9.49 11.22
CA GLN A 165 -8.70 -10.15 11.93
C GLN A 165 -10.03 -9.48 11.59
N GLY A 166 -10.97 -10.27 11.06
CA GLY A 166 -12.41 -10.13 11.24
C GLY A 166 -13.05 -8.79 10.87
N GLY A 167 -13.71 -8.76 9.70
CA GLY A 167 -14.77 -7.81 9.39
C GLY A 167 -14.39 -6.72 8.40
N ALA A 168 -15.01 -6.75 7.22
CA ALA A 168 -15.10 -5.67 6.23
C ALA A 168 -13.80 -5.06 5.67
N ALA A 169 -12.60 -5.49 6.09
CA ALA A 169 -11.32 -4.90 5.68
C ALA A 169 -10.56 -5.69 4.58
N GLN A 170 -11.07 -6.86 4.16
CA GLN A 170 -10.81 -7.38 2.81
C GLN A 170 -11.67 -6.55 1.85
N ALA A 171 -11.05 -5.63 1.13
CA ALA A 171 -10.57 -5.88 -0.22
C ALA A 171 -11.60 -5.33 -1.19
N VAL A 172 -11.22 -4.31 -1.96
CA VAL A 172 -11.67 -4.32 -3.35
C VAL A 172 -11.36 -5.72 -3.87
N THR A 173 -12.38 -6.54 -3.95
CA THR A 173 -12.21 -7.95 -4.33
C THR A 173 -11.68 -7.98 -5.75
N LEU A 174 -11.01 -9.06 -6.16
CA LEU A 174 -10.63 -9.24 -7.56
C LEU A 174 -11.84 -8.98 -8.49
N ALA A 175 -13.04 -9.37 -8.03
CA ALA A 175 -14.31 -9.11 -8.71
C ALA A 175 -14.68 -7.61 -8.81
N GLU A 176 -14.38 -6.79 -7.81
CA GLU A 176 -14.60 -5.34 -7.87
C GLU A 176 -13.62 -4.64 -8.82
N VAL A 177 -12.36 -5.09 -8.88
CA VAL A 177 -11.38 -4.61 -9.86
C VAL A 177 -11.80 -5.02 -11.28
N GLU A 178 -12.25 -6.26 -11.48
CA GLU A 178 -12.78 -6.72 -12.77
C GLU A 178 -14.01 -5.90 -13.21
N LYS A 179 -14.92 -5.61 -12.27
CA LYS A 179 -16.07 -4.74 -12.53
C LYS A 179 -15.64 -3.32 -12.90
N LEU A 180 -14.61 -2.77 -12.25
CA LEU A 180 -14.06 -1.45 -12.58
C LEU A 180 -13.43 -1.45 -13.99
N LYS A 181 -12.66 -2.50 -14.34
CA LYS A 181 -12.11 -2.69 -15.69
C LYS A 181 -13.20 -2.74 -16.76
N ALA A 182 -14.32 -3.42 -16.49
CA ALA A 182 -15.45 -3.49 -17.41
C ALA A 182 -16.10 -2.10 -17.62
N MET A 183 -16.34 -1.35 -16.55
CA MET A 183 -16.86 0.03 -16.62
C MET A 183 -15.92 0.96 -17.41
N LEU A 184 -14.62 0.82 -17.19
CA LEU A 184 -13.59 1.58 -17.92
C LEU A 184 -13.62 1.27 -19.42
N GLN A 185 -13.75 0.00 -19.79
CA GLN A 185 -13.83 -0.44 -21.18
C GLN A 185 -15.09 0.09 -21.89
N GLU A 186 -16.22 0.15 -21.18
CA GLU A 186 -17.44 0.77 -21.66
C GLU A 186 -17.22 2.27 -21.96
N CYS A 187 -16.67 3.03 -21.01
CA CYS A 187 -16.35 4.46 -21.24
C CYS A 187 -15.31 4.66 -22.35
N ARG A 188 -14.28 3.82 -22.44
CA ARG A 188 -13.26 3.88 -23.48
C ARG A 188 -13.88 3.72 -24.88
N SER A 189 -14.87 2.84 -25.02
CA SER A 189 -15.57 2.63 -26.29
C SER A 189 -16.46 3.82 -26.69
N ALA A 190 -16.96 4.58 -25.70
CA ALA A 190 -17.80 5.75 -25.91
C ALA A 190 -17.00 7.05 -26.14
N GLY A 191 -15.74 7.12 -25.70
CA GLY A 191 -14.88 8.30 -25.84
C GLY A 191 -15.49 9.54 -25.17
N GLU A 192 -15.59 10.64 -25.91
CA GLU A 192 -16.21 11.89 -25.41
C GLU A 192 -17.71 11.76 -25.09
N ALA A 193 -18.37 10.70 -25.60
CA ALA A 193 -19.78 10.43 -25.36
C ALA A 193 -20.03 9.57 -24.10
N CYS A 194 -19.00 9.27 -23.29
CA CYS A 194 -19.26 8.52 -22.05
C CYS A 194 -20.22 9.29 -21.12
N SER A 195 -21.14 8.55 -20.49
CA SER A 195 -22.10 9.15 -19.57
C SER A 195 -21.38 9.73 -18.35
N GLN A 196 -21.84 10.91 -17.91
CA GLN A 196 -21.26 11.59 -16.75
C GLN A 196 -21.40 10.72 -15.49
N GLN A 197 -22.54 10.06 -15.32
CA GLN A 197 -22.80 9.21 -14.16
C GLN A 197 -21.84 7.99 -14.09
N LEU A 198 -21.54 7.35 -15.22
CA LEU A 198 -20.57 6.26 -15.27
C LEU A 198 -19.15 6.75 -14.93
N THR A 199 -18.79 7.93 -15.42
CA THR A 199 -17.50 8.57 -15.12
C THR A 199 -17.35 8.86 -13.62
N GLU A 200 -18.39 9.42 -12.99
CA GLU A 200 -18.42 9.68 -11.55
C GLU A 200 -18.30 8.39 -10.73
N ASP A 201 -19.01 7.33 -11.12
CA ASP A 201 -18.92 6.02 -10.47
C ASP A 201 -17.53 5.39 -10.60
N ILE A 202 -16.89 5.50 -11.78
CA ILE A 202 -15.51 5.05 -12.00
C ILE A 202 -14.57 5.82 -11.08
N LEU A 203 -14.68 7.15 -11.06
CA LEU A 203 -13.80 8.00 -10.25
C LEU A 203 -13.93 7.71 -8.75
N GLN A 204 -15.16 7.56 -8.24
CA GLN A 204 -15.40 7.21 -6.83
C GLN A 204 -14.73 5.88 -6.46
N LYS A 205 -14.84 4.86 -7.32
CA LYS A 205 -14.19 3.57 -7.11
C LYS A 205 -12.67 3.66 -7.16
N VAL A 206 -12.12 4.45 -8.08
CA VAL A 206 -10.67 4.66 -8.20
C VAL A 206 -10.10 5.36 -6.97
N ILE A 207 -10.84 6.34 -6.41
CA ILE A 207 -10.43 7.01 -5.18
C ILE A 207 -10.47 6.04 -3.99
N LEU A 208 -11.53 5.24 -3.86
CA LEU A 208 -11.61 4.19 -2.83
C LEU A 208 -10.45 3.19 -2.95
N LEU A 209 -10.14 2.76 -4.18
CA LEU A 209 -9.01 1.89 -4.48
C LEU A 209 -7.69 2.53 -4.04
N SER A 210 -7.49 3.81 -4.37
CA SER A 210 -6.31 4.59 -3.99
C SER A 210 -6.14 4.69 -2.47
N GLU A 211 -7.21 4.98 -1.73
CA GLU A 211 -7.16 5.05 -0.27
C GLU A 211 -6.77 3.70 0.33
N GLN A 212 -7.34 2.61 -0.19
CA GLN A 212 -6.99 1.26 0.24
C GLN A 212 -5.53 0.92 -0.06
N ASP A 213 -5.04 1.27 -1.24
CA ASP A 213 -3.65 1.05 -1.64
C ASP A 213 -2.67 1.80 -0.76
N ASN A 214 -2.99 3.05 -0.41
CA ASN A 214 -2.19 3.83 0.54
C ASN A 214 -2.11 3.15 1.92
N LEU A 215 -3.20 2.53 2.39
CA LEU A 215 -3.20 1.77 3.65
C LEU A 215 -2.38 0.48 3.54
N ASN A 216 -2.52 -0.27 2.44
CA ASN A 216 -1.75 -1.49 2.19
C ASN A 216 -0.25 -1.20 2.10
N LEU A 217 0.13 -0.11 1.43
CA LEU A 217 1.52 0.33 1.35
C LEU A 217 2.08 0.71 2.72
N ARG A 218 1.35 1.49 3.53
CA ARG A 218 1.77 1.84 4.90
C ARG A 218 2.05 0.60 5.75
N ARG A 219 1.16 -0.39 5.70
CA ARG A 219 1.37 -1.68 6.39
C ARG A 219 2.58 -2.43 5.86
N SER A 220 2.75 -2.47 4.53
CA SER A 220 3.88 -3.16 3.89
C SER A 220 5.22 -2.51 4.27
N ILE A 221 5.27 -1.19 4.44
CA ILE A 221 6.44 -0.47 4.96
C ILE A 221 6.72 -0.87 6.40
N GLU A 222 5.71 -0.86 7.28
CA GLU A 222 5.85 -1.28 8.68
C GLU A 222 6.36 -2.73 8.81
N LEU A 223 5.80 -3.65 8.03
CA LEU A 223 6.26 -5.03 7.96
C LEU A 223 7.70 -5.12 7.48
N SER A 224 8.08 -4.36 6.45
CA SER A 224 9.45 -4.32 5.94
C SER A 224 10.44 -3.84 7.01
N GLU A 225 10.07 -2.84 7.81
CA GLU A 225 10.89 -2.38 8.92
C GLU A 225 11.07 -3.46 10.01
N LYS A 226 9.98 -4.18 10.35
CA LYS A 226 10.04 -5.31 11.29
C LYS A 226 10.93 -6.45 10.79
N ILE A 227 10.78 -6.83 9.51
CA ILE A 227 11.64 -7.81 8.84
C ILE A 227 13.11 -7.37 8.97
N LEU A 228 13.42 -6.12 8.63
CA LEU A 228 14.79 -5.60 8.71
C LEU A 228 15.35 -5.60 10.14
N ALA A 229 14.51 -5.29 11.14
CA ALA A 229 14.91 -5.34 12.54
C ALA A 229 15.26 -6.78 12.97
N GLU A 230 14.45 -7.76 12.56
CA GLU A 230 14.69 -9.17 12.88
C GLU A 230 15.94 -9.72 12.18
N LEU A 231 16.14 -9.38 10.90
CA LEU A 231 17.33 -9.78 10.13
C LEU A 231 18.63 -9.18 10.71
N LYS A 232 18.55 -8.02 11.38
CA LYS A 232 19.69 -7.38 12.05
C LYS A 232 20.08 -8.04 13.37
N THR A 233 19.23 -8.90 13.94
CA THR A 233 19.57 -9.60 15.19
C THR A 233 20.84 -10.44 15.01
N PRO A 234 21.71 -10.53 16.04
CA PRO A 234 22.98 -11.24 15.91
C PRO A 234 22.78 -12.73 15.58
N ALA A 235 21.71 -13.34 16.08
CA ALA A 235 21.35 -14.73 15.79
C ALA A 235 21.02 -14.93 14.30
N LYS A 236 20.09 -14.13 13.73
CA LYS A 236 19.70 -14.26 12.32
C LYS A 236 20.84 -13.87 11.38
N LYS A 237 21.59 -12.83 11.72
CA LYS A 237 22.81 -12.45 10.97
C LYS A 237 23.83 -13.58 10.94
N ASN A 238 24.09 -14.24 12.08
CA ASN A 238 25.01 -15.37 12.13
C ASN A 238 24.49 -16.56 11.30
N LEU A 239 23.18 -16.85 11.38
CA LEU A 239 22.52 -17.89 10.59
C LEU A 239 22.73 -17.64 9.08
N LEU A 240 22.41 -16.44 8.60
CA LEU A 240 22.53 -16.07 7.17
C LEU A 240 23.98 -16.09 6.68
N GLN A 241 24.93 -15.66 7.51
CA GLN A 241 26.35 -15.70 7.16
C GLN A 241 26.89 -17.13 7.02
N ASN A 242 26.35 -18.07 7.79
CA ASN A 242 26.81 -19.46 7.82
C ASN A 242 25.92 -20.43 7.01
N THR A 243 24.90 -19.91 6.31
CA THR A 243 24.02 -20.70 5.43
C THR A 243 24.44 -20.49 3.97
N PRO A 244 24.52 -21.57 3.15
CA PRO A 244 24.75 -21.46 1.72
C PRO A 244 23.82 -20.44 1.08
N SER A 245 24.37 -19.44 0.38
CA SER A 245 23.52 -18.41 -0.25
C SER A 245 24.13 -17.65 -1.42
N ILE A 246 25.26 -18.14 -1.94
CA ILE A 246 25.82 -17.64 -3.20
C ILE A 246 25.87 -18.77 -4.20
N TRP A 247 25.82 -18.44 -5.49
CA TRP A 247 26.06 -19.40 -6.55
C TRP A 247 27.46 -20.01 -6.43
N PRO A 248 27.59 -21.34 -6.53
CA PRO A 248 28.86 -22.03 -6.34
C PRO A 248 29.83 -21.85 -7.51
N THR A 249 29.37 -21.36 -8.66
CA THR A 249 30.21 -21.07 -9.83
C THR A 249 29.52 -20.06 -10.76
N ASN A 250 30.20 -19.64 -11.82
CA ASN A 250 29.60 -18.86 -12.91
C ASN A 250 29.18 -19.77 -14.06
N GLY A 251 27.96 -19.63 -14.56
CA GLY A 251 27.40 -20.51 -15.58
C GLY A 251 25.88 -20.37 -15.68
N TYR A 252 25.26 -21.28 -16.42
CA TYR A 252 23.81 -21.36 -16.57
C TYR A 252 23.26 -22.64 -15.97
N LEU A 253 22.03 -22.60 -15.46
CA LEU A 253 21.35 -23.79 -14.93
C LEU A 253 21.03 -24.75 -16.09
N LYS A 254 21.67 -25.92 -16.10
CA LYS A 254 21.50 -26.96 -17.12
C LYS A 254 20.45 -27.99 -16.70
N LEU A 255 20.45 -28.39 -15.43
CA LEU A 255 19.49 -29.36 -14.89
C LEU A 255 19.07 -28.94 -13.46
N PRO A 256 17.78 -28.71 -13.20
CA PRO A 256 17.30 -28.36 -11.87
C PRO A 256 17.16 -29.60 -10.97
N TYR A 257 17.02 -29.37 -9.66
CA TYR A 257 16.67 -30.38 -8.68
C TYR A 257 15.24 -30.92 -8.90
N GLY A 258 15.01 -32.19 -8.58
CA GLY A 258 13.67 -32.79 -8.57
C GLY A 258 13.52 -34.02 -9.47
N LEU A 259 12.28 -34.38 -9.76
CA LEU A 259 11.94 -35.49 -10.65
C LEU A 259 12.13 -35.10 -12.11
N HIS A 260 12.90 -35.90 -12.84
CA HIS A 260 13.09 -35.78 -14.28
C HIS A 260 12.78 -37.11 -14.95
N VAL A 261 12.14 -37.04 -16.12
CA VAL A 261 11.89 -38.21 -16.95
C VAL A 261 13.00 -38.31 -17.98
N ASP A 262 13.68 -39.46 -18.01
CA ASP A 262 14.65 -39.75 -19.06
C ASP A 262 13.94 -39.80 -20.43
N PRO A 263 14.33 -38.97 -21.41
CA PRO A 263 13.64 -38.90 -22.69
C PRO A 263 13.83 -40.15 -23.58
N PHE A 264 14.82 -40.99 -23.29
CA PHE A 264 15.11 -42.21 -24.05
C PHE A 264 14.54 -43.45 -23.38
N GLU A 265 14.63 -43.54 -22.06
CA GLU A 265 14.18 -44.72 -21.31
C GLU A 265 12.80 -44.59 -20.69
N GLY A 266 12.24 -43.36 -20.63
CA GLY A 266 10.94 -43.08 -20.00
C GLY A 266 10.92 -43.30 -18.48
N ARG A 267 12.08 -43.52 -17.85
CA ARG A 267 12.21 -43.76 -16.41
C ARG A 267 12.34 -42.45 -15.65
N GLU A 268 11.66 -42.36 -14.50
CA GLU A 268 11.81 -41.24 -13.58
C GLU A 268 13.11 -41.37 -12.78
N LYS A 269 13.91 -40.31 -12.80
CA LYS A 269 15.13 -40.17 -11.99
C LYS A 269 15.03 -38.91 -11.14
N PHE A 270 15.20 -39.08 -9.83
CA PHE A 270 15.25 -37.96 -8.91
C PHE A 270 16.67 -37.38 -8.85
N VAL A 271 16.83 -36.12 -9.25
CA VAL A 271 18.09 -35.38 -9.20
C VAL A 271 18.18 -34.67 -7.85
N ARG A 272 19.20 -35.00 -7.06
CA ARG A 272 19.39 -34.54 -5.67
C ARG A 272 20.08 -33.19 -5.54
N GLY A 273 20.44 -32.57 -6.66
CA GLY A 273 21.12 -31.29 -6.72
C GLY A 273 20.77 -30.52 -7.99
N ILE A 274 21.62 -29.58 -8.35
CA ILE A 274 21.54 -28.85 -9.62
C ILE A 274 22.81 -29.08 -10.43
N THR A 275 22.67 -29.01 -11.75
CA THR A 275 23.80 -29.01 -12.68
C THR A 275 23.92 -27.64 -13.31
N ILE A 276 25.09 -27.04 -13.22
CA ILE A 276 25.42 -25.73 -13.78
C ILE A 276 26.40 -25.96 -14.93
N GLY A 277 26.02 -25.60 -16.15
CA GLY A 277 26.91 -25.65 -17.31
C GLY A 277 27.97 -24.54 -17.21
N THR A 278 29.24 -24.90 -17.39
CA THR A 278 30.37 -23.99 -17.23
C THR A 278 31.36 -24.09 -18.39
N LEU A 279 32.28 -23.13 -18.47
CA LEU A 279 33.49 -23.29 -19.29
C LEU A 279 34.52 -24.16 -18.54
N PRO A 280 35.44 -24.84 -19.25
CA PRO A 280 36.50 -25.63 -18.63
C PRO A 280 37.29 -24.83 -17.61
N GLY A 281 37.48 -25.38 -16.41
CA GLY A 281 38.30 -24.75 -15.39
C GLY A 281 37.68 -23.48 -14.78
N THR A 282 36.37 -23.25 -14.90
CA THR A 282 35.70 -22.14 -14.21
C THR A 282 35.82 -22.32 -12.70
N GLU A 283 36.10 -21.24 -11.97
CA GLU A 283 36.25 -21.27 -10.50
C GLU A 283 34.99 -21.78 -9.80
N VAL A 284 35.20 -22.57 -8.75
CA VAL A 284 34.15 -23.10 -7.87
C VAL A 284 34.39 -22.55 -6.46
N TYR A 285 33.36 -21.93 -5.89
CA TYR A 285 33.41 -21.21 -4.64
C TYR A 285 32.65 -21.94 -3.53
N ALA A 286 33.16 -21.88 -2.31
CA ALA A 286 32.41 -22.32 -1.14
C ALA A 286 31.19 -21.41 -0.90
N THR A 287 29.99 -22.00 -0.85
CA THR A 287 28.75 -21.22 -0.77
C THR A 287 28.44 -20.65 0.61
N ALA A 288 29.16 -21.10 1.64
CA ALA A 288 29.15 -20.61 3.01
C ALA A 288 30.48 -20.97 3.70
N PRO A 289 30.82 -20.34 4.85
CA PRO A 289 31.98 -20.72 5.63
C PRO A 289 31.85 -22.15 6.15
N GLY A 290 32.94 -22.90 6.20
CA GLY A 290 32.89 -24.30 6.60
C GLY A 290 34.26 -24.95 6.70
N VAL A 291 34.24 -26.27 6.83
CA VAL A 291 35.44 -27.12 6.83
C VAL A 291 35.30 -28.16 5.74
N VAL A 292 36.34 -28.30 4.91
CA VAL A 292 36.40 -29.34 3.88
C VAL A 292 36.40 -30.70 4.57
N SER A 293 35.33 -31.47 4.39
CA SER A 293 35.15 -32.73 5.11
C SER A 293 35.65 -33.94 4.36
N ASN A 294 35.61 -33.90 3.03
CA ASN A 294 36.09 -34.99 2.19
C ASN A 294 36.43 -34.50 0.78
N ILE A 295 37.45 -35.09 0.19
CA ILE A 295 37.80 -34.99 -1.23
C ILE A 295 37.87 -36.41 -1.76
N ALA A 296 37.06 -36.72 -2.76
CA ALA A 296 36.96 -38.07 -3.31
C ALA A 296 36.87 -38.04 -4.83
N PHE A 297 37.10 -39.21 -5.43
CA PHE A 297 36.86 -39.44 -6.85
C PHE A 297 36.04 -40.73 -6.99
N ASP A 298 34.96 -40.67 -7.76
CA ASP A 298 34.24 -41.84 -8.21
C ASP A 298 33.79 -41.68 -9.66
N THR A 299 33.47 -42.78 -10.33
CA THR A 299 33.19 -42.78 -11.78
C THR A 299 31.91 -42.00 -12.14
N GLU A 300 30.94 -41.91 -11.23
CA GLU A 300 29.66 -41.25 -11.50
C GLU A 300 29.73 -39.74 -11.26
N ARG A 301 30.28 -39.32 -10.11
CA ARG A 301 30.38 -37.91 -9.71
C ARG A 301 31.69 -37.25 -10.10
N GLY A 302 32.68 -38.02 -10.55
CA GLY A 302 34.01 -37.54 -10.84
C GLY A 302 34.74 -37.09 -9.59
N LEU A 303 35.65 -36.13 -9.76
CA LEU A 303 36.33 -35.48 -8.66
C LEU A 303 35.33 -34.59 -7.90
N GLN A 304 35.26 -34.78 -6.59
CA GLN A 304 34.31 -34.07 -5.74
C GLN A 304 34.93 -33.55 -4.44
N VAL A 305 34.39 -32.44 -3.96
CA VAL A 305 34.70 -31.81 -2.68
C VAL A 305 33.42 -31.72 -1.87
N SER A 306 33.49 -32.05 -0.59
CA SER A 306 32.39 -31.89 0.36
C SER A 306 32.79 -30.88 1.44
N VAL A 307 31.92 -29.93 1.75
CA VAL A 307 32.16 -28.91 2.78
C VAL A 307 31.08 -28.95 3.85
N LYS A 308 31.48 -29.21 5.09
CA LYS A 308 30.60 -29.16 6.27
C LYS A 308 30.51 -27.72 6.77
N HIS A 309 29.29 -27.21 6.87
CA HIS A 309 28.99 -25.89 7.39
C HIS A 309 28.39 -25.99 8.79
N ARG A 310 28.00 -24.85 9.38
CA ARG A 310 27.23 -24.84 10.63
C ARG A 310 25.82 -25.40 10.40
N TYR A 311 25.12 -25.65 11.51
CA TYR A 311 23.71 -26.08 11.52
C TYR A 311 23.44 -27.41 10.80
N GLY A 312 24.46 -28.27 10.68
CA GLY A 312 24.31 -29.58 10.04
C GLY A 312 24.16 -29.53 8.52
N ILE A 313 24.53 -28.41 7.90
CA ILE A 313 24.48 -28.24 6.44
C ILE A 313 25.75 -28.80 5.80
N LEU A 314 25.59 -29.55 4.72
CA LEU A 314 26.68 -30.12 3.92
C LEU A 314 26.47 -29.75 2.45
N THR A 315 27.51 -29.26 1.81
CA THR A 315 27.48 -28.97 0.37
C THR A 315 28.45 -29.87 -0.38
N TYR A 316 28.02 -30.33 -1.56
CA TYR A 316 28.80 -31.19 -2.44
C TYR A 316 29.06 -30.47 -3.76
N TYR A 317 30.30 -30.55 -4.24
CA TYR A 317 30.76 -29.97 -5.49
C TYR A 317 31.42 -31.09 -6.30
N ALA A 318 30.86 -31.45 -7.45
CA ALA A 318 31.25 -32.62 -8.23
C ALA A 318 31.47 -32.27 -9.71
N ASN A 319 31.96 -33.23 -10.50
CA ASN A 319 32.47 -33.04 -11.87
C ASN A 319 33.64 -32.04 -11.94
N LEU A 320 34.48 -31.99 -10.91
CA LEU A 320 35.59 -31.03 -10.83
C LEU A 320 36.78 -31.46 -11.72
N ASP A 321 37.56 -30.49 -12.20
CA ASP A 321 38.83 -30.75 -12.90
C ASP A 321 39.98 -30.91 -11.89
N ARG A 322 40.08 -29.97 -10.95
CA ARG A 322 41.14 -29.91 -9.94
C ARG A 322 40.66 -29.22 -8.67
N VAL A 323 41.24 -29.60 -7.54
CA VAL A 323 40.91 -29.07 -6.20
C VAL A 323 42.03 -28.15 -5.71
N ARG A 324 41.66 -27.04 -5.06
CA ARG A 324 42.59 -26.02 -4.52
C ARG A 324 42.78 -26.11 -3.00
N VAL A 325 41.96 -26.91 -2.33
CA VAL A 325 41.94 -27.09 -0.87
C VAL A 325 42.26 -28.54 -0.48
N LYS A 326 42.49 -28.78 0.80
CA LYS A 326 42.72 -30.11 1.39
C LYS A 326 41.63 -30.45 2.40
N GLU A 327 41.47 -31.74 2.68
CA GLU A 327 40.60 -32.17 3.79
C GLU A 327 41.05 -31.54 5.11
N GLY A 328 40.09 -31.03 5.90
CA GLY A 328 40.35 -30.32 7.14
C GLY A 328 40.55 -28.81 6.99
N ASP A 329 40.70 -28.28 5.77
CA ASP A 329 40.85 -26.84 5.56
C ASP A 329 39.58 -26.08 5.94
N LYS A 330 39.75 -24.96 6.63
CA LYS A 330 38.68 -23.98 6.83
C LYS A 330 38.55 -23.13 5.57
N VAL A 331 37.32 -22.96 5.11
CA VAL A 331 37.00 -22.16 3.92
C VAL A 331 36.02 -21.06 4.27
N ASP A 332 36.24 -19.88 3.70
CA ASP A 332 35.33 -18.76 3.80
C ASP A 332 34.31 -18.76 2.65
N LYS A 333 33.18 -18.09 2.88
CA LYS A 333 32.16 -17.89 1.84
C LYS A 333 32.75 -17.13 0.65
N GLY A 334 32.60 -17.67 -0.55
CA GLY A 334 33.15 -17.08 -1.78
C GLY A 334 34.62 -17.43 -2.02
N GLN A 335 35.26 -18.21 -1.15
CA GLN A 335 36.62 -18.70 -1.40
C GLN A 335 36.62 -19.74 -2.52
N VAL A 336 37.55 -19.62 -3.47
CA VAL A 336 37.77 -20.62 -4.51
C VAL A 336 38.31 -21.91 -3.88
N ILE A 337 37.55 -23.00 -4.02
CA ILE A 337 37.89 -24.32 -3.48
C ILE A 337 38.31 -25.32 -4.56
N ALA A 338 37.86 -25.12 -5.80
CA ALA A 338 38.13 -26.02 -6.92
C ALA A 338 37.91 -25.31 -8.26
N TYR A 339 38.07 -26.05 -9.35
CA TYR A 339 37.71 -25.61 -10.69
C TYR A 339 36.82 -26.67 -11.35
N SER A 340 35.77 -26.22 -12.04
CA SER A 340 34.82 -27.09 -12.74
C SER A 340 35.49 -27.84 -13.90
N GLY A 341 34.99 -29.03 -14.19
CA GLY A 341 35.56 -29.96 -15.14
C GLY A 341 34.49 -30.83 -15.80
N ASN A 342 34.93 -32.01 -16.24
CA ASN A 342 34.11 -33.02 -16.90
C ASN A 342 34.62 -34.42 -16.49
N SER A 343 34.89 -34.62 -15.20
CA SER A 343 35.60 -35.80 -14.68
C SER A 343 34.69 -36.96 -14.28
N GLY A 344 33.38 -36.75 -14.20
CA GLY A 344 32.38 -37.76 -13.88
C GLY A 344 31.59 -38.20 -15.09
N LEU A 345 30.45 -38.86 -14.86
CA LEU A 345 29.50 -39.21 -15.90
C LEU A 345 28.67 -37.97 -16.27
N CYS A 346 29.20 -37.17 -17.19
CA CYS A 346 28.61 -35.91 -17.61
C CYS A 346 28.79 -35.57 -19.09
N ASP A 347 27.79 -34.87 -19.65
CA ASP A 347 27.76 -34.42 -21.04
C ASP A 347 28.41 -33.04 -21.19
N GLY A 348 29.70 -32.97 -20.91
CA GLY A 348 30.53 -31.76 -21.05
C GLY A 348 30.80 -31.02 -19.73
N TYR A 349 31.50 -29.88 -19.84
CA TYR A 349 31.98 -29.12 -18.68
C TYR A 349 30.83 -28.55 -17.85
N GLN A 350 30.76 -28.98 -16.60
CA GLN A 350 29.70 -28.59 -15.68
C GLN A 350 30.11 -28.78 -14.23
N LEU A 351 29.41 -28.07 -13.34
CA LEU A 351 29.46 -28.31 -11.90
C LEU A 351 28.15 -28.99 -11.47
N TYR A 352 28.26 -30.12 -10.79
CA TYR A 352 27.12 -30.69 -10.06
C TYR A 352 27.18 -30.27 -8.59
N TYR A 353 26.09 -29.70 -8.07
CA TYR A 353 26.02 -29.08 -6.75
C TYR A 353 24.82 -29.58 -5.96
N GLU A 354 25.06 -30.08 -4.74
CA GLU A 354 24.00 -30.53 -3.83
C GLU A 354 24.08 -29.76 -2.50
N VAL A 355 22.93 -29.53 -1.87
CA VAL A 355 22.81 -28.99 -0.50
C VAL A 355 22.05 -30.00 0.34
N HIS A 356 22.64 -30.40 1.46
CA HIS A 356 22.05 -31.35 2.40
C HIS A 356 21.91 -30.70 3.76
N VAL A 357 20.82 -31.03 4.46
CA VAL A 357 20.65 -30.74 5.89
C VAL A 357 20.51 -32.07 6.60
N GLY A 358 21.51 -32.44 7.39
CA GLY A 358 21.64 -33.79 7.91
C GLY A 358 21.85 -34.79 6.77
N THR A 359 20.91 -35.73 6.60
CA THR A 359 20.97 -36.80 5.58
C THR A 359 20.06 -36.55 4.38
N VAL A 360 19.32 -35.44 4.38
CA VAL A 360 18.30 -35.14 3.37
C VAL A 360 18.83 -34.08 2.41
N ALA A 361 18.73 -34.37 1.11
CA ALA A 361 19.06 -33.44 0.04
C ALA A 361 17.89 -32.47 -0.20
N TYR A 362 18.16 -31.18 -0.13
CA TYR A 362 17.20 -30.12 -0.38
C TYR A 362 17.47 -29.48 -1.73
N ASN A 363 16.43 -28.87 -2.31
CA ASN A 363 16.57 -28.09 -3.53
C ASN A 363 17.59 -26.96 -3.32
N PRO A 364 18.77 -26.99 -3.98
CA PRO A 364 19.77 -25.94 -3.83
C PRO A 364 19.23 -24.55 -4.20
N HIS A 365 18.28 -24.47 -5.14
CA HIS A 365 17.68 -23.21 -5.57
C HIS A 365 17.04 -22.44 -4.40
N ALA A 366 16.52 -23.12 -3.38
CA ALA A 366 15.95 -22.47 -2.19
C ALA A 366 17.00 -21.72 -1.33
N PHE A 367 18.29 -22.04 -1.51
CA PHE A 367 19.41 -21.42 -0.79
C PHE A 367 20.08 -20.33 -1.64
N LEU A 368 20.16 -20.52 -2.95
CA LEU A 368 20.93 -19.67 -3.84
C LEU A 368 20.24 -18.33 -4.10
N ASN A 369 21.04 -17.25 -4.10
CA ASN A 369 20.53 -15.91 -4.34
C ASN A 369 19.97 -15.74 -5.77
N HIS A 370 18.67 -15.44 -5.90
CA HIS A 370 17.97 -15.17 -7.16
C HIS A 370 18.24 -13.78 -7.76
N LEU A 371 18.99 -12.90 -7.09
CA LEU A 371 19.33 -11.57 -7.62
C LEU A 371 20.13 -11.64 -8.93
N ARG A 372 20.75 -12.78 -9.24
CA ARG A 372 21.41 -13.01 -10.54
C ARG A 372 20.40 -13.15 -11.70
N ASP A 373 19.22 -13.67 -11.44
CA ASP A 373 18.17 -13.88 -12.45
C ASP A 373 17.42 -12.57 -12.75
N GLN A 374 17.26 -11.69 -11.75
CA GLN A 374 16.54 -10.41 -11.93
C GLN A 374 17.33 -9.34 -12.71
N TRP A 375 18.67 -9.42 -12.76
CA TRP A 375 19.49 -8.50 -13.57
C TRP A 375 19.56 -8.91 -15.05
N LEU A 376 19.27 -10.17 -15.38
CA LEU A 376 19.22 -10.68 -16.75
C LEU A 376 17.82 -10.55 -17.39
N ILE A 377 16.80 -10.24 -16.58
CA ILE A 377 15.42 -9.92 -17.02
C ILE A 377 15.15 -8.44 -16.77
N GLN A 378 16.04 -7.56 -17.24
CA GLN A 378 15.60 -6.21 -17.61
C GLN A 378 15.10 -6.33 -19.05
N PRO A 379 13.84 -5.96 -19.38
CA PRO A 379 13.55 -5.65 -20.77
C PRO A 379 14.53 -4.55 -21.17
N LYS A 380 15.26 -4.76 -22.27
CA LYS A 380 15.94 -3.64 -22.93
C LYS A 380 14.87 -2.57 -23.15
N ILE A 381 14.94 -1.47 -22.40
CA ILE A 381 14.25 -0.22 -22.73
C ILE A 381 15.06 0.44 -23.84
#